data_AF-A0A9E3DGF1-F1
#
_entry.id   AF-A0A9E3DGF1-F1
#
_cell.length_a   1.000
_cell.length_b   1.000
_cell.length_c   1.000
_cell.angle_alpha   90.00
_cell.angle_beta   90.00
_cell.angle_gamma   90.00
#
_symmetry.space_group_name_H-M   'P 1'
#
loop_
_entity.id
_entity.type
_entity.pdbx_description
1 polymer ?
#
loop_
_entity_poly.entity_id
_entity_poly.type
_entity_poly.pdbx_seq_one_letter_code
_entity_poly.pdbx_strand_id
1 'polypeptide(L)'
;MRIPKAGWIVVSVFIFFGTAFAVDHNLPRPFREYPGIEYRLGSIPLPPDYEEKTEWAFARLMFPPGWNNGYAGRDNPDWTEGSSLWSQDFPRADRHFSEAVRRLTRVHVRSVEQIVSLDDSNDVYNWPWLYAVQVGEWGITDAQAAKLRDYLLRGGFFMADDFHGTVEWQVFQESMKRVFPDRPIVDIPDADAAFHTVYDLDDRYQIVGHDHLESGHKYDGYVPR
;
A
#
# COMPACT_ATOMS: atom_id res chain seq x y z
N MET A 1 3.48 -9.04 -52.67
CA MET A 1 4.86 -8.78 -52.18
C MET A 1 5.20 -9.83 -51.13
N ARG A 2 6.21 -10.70 -51.34
CA ARG A 2 6.58 -11.74 -50.37
C ARG A 2 7.63 -11.20 -49.40
N ILE A 3 7.35 -11.26 -48.10
CA ILE A 3 8.33 -10.89 -47.07
C ILE A 3 9.47 -11.92 -47.09
N PRO A 4 10.74 -11.50 -47.25
CA PRO A 4 11.87 -12.43 -47.23
C PRO A 4 11.98 -13.11 -45.85
N LYS A 5 12.52 -14.33 -45.78
CA LYS A 5 12.68 -15.08 -44.53
C LYS A 5 13.35 -14.25 -43.41
N ALA A 6 14.33 -13.42 -43.76
CA ALA A 6 14.97 -12.50 -42.82
C ALA A 6 13.99 -11.47 -42.21
N GLY A 7 13.01 -10.99 -42.98
CA GLY A 7 11.95 -10.10 -42.49
C GLY A 7 11.04 -10.79 -41.47
N TRP A 8 10.72 -12.06 -41.67
CA TRP A 8 9.95 -12.85 -40.69
C TRP A 8 10.70 -13.09 -39.39
N ILE A 9 12.02 -13.30 -39.45
CA ILE A 9 12.86 -13.44 -38.26
C ILE A 9 12.86 -12.13 -37.45
N VAL A 10 13.08 -10.99 -38.11
CA VAL A 10 13.07 -9.68 -37.45
C VAL A 10 11.73 -9.39 -36.78
N VAL A 11 10.61 -9.63 -37.47
CA VAL A 11 9.26 -9.46 -36.89
C VAL A 11 9.06 -10.38 -35.68
N SER A 12 9.47 -11.64 -35.76
CA SER A 12 9.34 -12.60 -34.65
C SER A 12 10.14 -12.16 -33.43
N VAL A 13 11.35 -11.62 -33.65
CA VAL A 13 12.20 -11.06 -32.58
C VAL A 13 11.53 -9.86 -31.91
N PHE A 14 11.00 -8.92 -32.69
CA PHE A 14 10.27 -7.77 -32.13
C PHE A 14 9.03 -8.19 -31.34
N ILE A 15 8.24 -9.14 -31.85
CA ILE A 15 7.06 -9.67 -31.14
C ILE A 15 7.48 -10.35 -29.84
N PHE A 16 8.54 -11.17 -29.87
CA PHE A 16 9.03 -11.86 -28.68
C PHE A 16 9.46 -10.87 -27.60
N PHE A 17 10.31 -9.90 -27.94
CA PHE A 17 10.77 -8.90 -26.97
C PHE A 17 9.65 -7.96 -26.51
N GLY A 18 8.74 -7.57 -27.40
CA GLY A 18 7.56 -6.78 -27.03
C GLY A 18 6.63 -7.54 -26.08
N THR A 19 6.43 -8.84 -26.30
CA THR A 19 5.63 -9.69 -25.41
C THR A 19 6.33 -9.89 -24.06
N ALA A 20 7.63 -10.16 -24.05
CA ALA A 20 8.42 -10.30 -22.84
C ALA A 20 8.40 -9.02 -21.99
N PHE A 21 8.56 -7.86 -22.64
CA PHE A 21 8.43 -6.54 -22.00
C PHE A 21 7.03 -6.33 -21.40
N ALA A 22 5.97 -6.64 -22.17
CA ALA A 22 4.60 -6.49 -21.70
C ALA A 22 4.29 -7.43 -20.51
N VAL A 23 4.82 -8.64 -20.51
CA VAL A 23 4.66 -9.59 -19.41
C VAL A 23 5.39 -9.10 -18.16
N ASP A 24 6.66 -8.74 -18.28
CA ASP A 24 7.46 -8.27 -17.14
C ASP A 24 6.91 -7.00 -16.50
N HIS A 25 6.37 -6.07 -17.30
CA HIS A 25 5.92 -4.79 -16.79
C HIS A 25 4.50 -4.83 -16.23
N ASN A 26 3.60 -5.67 -16.77
CA ASN A 26 2.17 -5.59 -16.45
C ASN A 26 1.64 -6.77 -15.62
N LEU A 27 2.35 -7.91 -15.55
CA LEU A 27 1.90 -8.98 -14.67
C LEU A 27 2.16 -8.65 -13.19
N PRO A 28 1.27 -9.06 -12.28
CA PRO A 28 1.51 -8.92 -10.86
C PRO A 28 2.83 -9.58 -10.45
N ARG A 29 3.60 -8.92 -9.59
CA ARG A 29 4.76 -9.51 -8.93
C ARG A 29 4.32 -10.72 -8.11
N PRO A 30 5.12 -11.79 -8.07
CA PRO A 30 4.80 -12.94 -7.23
C PRO A 30 4.78 -12.53 -5.75
N PHE A 31 4.01 -13.27 -4.95
CA PHE A 31 4.04 -13.11 -3.51
C PHE A 31 5.45 -13.37 -2.96
N ARG A 32 5.90 -12.52 -2.03
CA ARG A 32 7.17 -12.65 -1.32
C ARG A 32 6.97 -12.25 0.14
N GLU A 33 7.53 -13.02 1.05
CA GLU A 33 7.60 -12.64 2.46
C GLU A 33 8.80 -11.72 2.72
N TYR A 34 8.63 -10.79 3.65
CA TYR A 34 9.64 -9.85 4.11
C TYR A 34 9.72 -9.91 5.64
N PRO A 35 10.86 -9.56 6.26
CA PRO A 35 10.91 -9.35 7.70
C PRO A 35 10.14 -8.08 8.08
N GLY A 36 9.46 -8.08 9.22
CA GLY A 36 8.80 -6.91 9.81
C GLY A 36 9.71 -6.19 10.81
N ILE A 37 9.29 -5.01 11.27
CA ILE A 37 9.89 -4.36 12.45
C ILE A 37 9.63 -5.20 13.71
N GLU A 38 8.42 -5.75 13.82
CA GLU A 38 7.96 -6.45 15.03
C GLU A 38 8.06 -7.97 14.91
N TYR A 39 7.92 -8.50 13.69
CA TYR A 39 7.83 -9.93 13.44
C TYR A 39 8.99 -10.42 12.57
N ARG A 40 9.66 -11.47 13.04
CA ARG A 40 10.70 -12.15 12.25
C ARG A 40 10.07 -12.91 11.09
N LEU A 41 10.80 -13.00 9.98
CA LEU A 41 10.41 -13.81 8.84
C LEU A 41 10.08 -15.26 9.28
N GLY A 42 8.92 -15.77 8.85
CA GLY A 42 8.43 -17.10 9.19
C GLY A 42 7.83 -17.25 10.60
N SER A 43 7.79 -16.20 11.42
CA SER A 43 7.15 -16.26 12.75
C SER A 43 5.62 -16.28 12.69
N ILE A 44 5.04 -15.82 11.58
CA ILE A 44 3.60 -15.90 11.28
C ILE A 44 3.44 -16.88 10.12
N PRO A 45 2.81 -18.05 10.34
CA PRO A 45 2.65 -19.06 9.30
C PRO A 45 1.92 -18.53 8.07
N LEU A 46 2.31 -19.00 6.88
CA LEU A 46 1.56 -18.75 5.65
C LEU A 46 0.21 -19.51 5.70
N PRO A 47 -0.89 -18.85 5.35
CA PRO A 47 -2.18 -19.51 5.24
C PRO A 47 -2.18 -20.45 4.00
N PRO A 48 -2.98 -21.53 3.97
CA PRO A 48 -2.95 -22.49 2.86
C PRO A 48 -3.31 -21.93 1.48
N ASP A 49 -3.97 -20.77 1.43
CA ASP A 49 -4.44 -20.09 0.23
C ASP A 49 -3.52 -18.93 -0.22
N TYR A 50 -2.29 -18.84 0.29
CA TYR A 50 -1.39 -17.72 0.02
C TYR A 50 -1.06 -17.53 -1.49
N GLU A 51 -1.13 -18.60 -2.30
CA GLU A 51 -0.92 -18.55 -3.76
C GLU A 51 -2.22 -18.43 -4.56
N GLU A 52 -3.38 -18.39 -3.89
CA GLU A 52 -4.66 -18.33 -4.57
C GLU A 52 -4.82 -17.00 -5.33
N LYS A 53 -5.14 -17.08 -6.63
CA LYS A 53 -5.45 -15.92 -7.44
C LYS A 53 -6.85 -15.42 -7.08
N THR A 54 -6.90 -14.25 -6.48
CA THR A 54 -8.10 -13.64 -5.88
C THR A 54 -8.39 -12.29 -6.50
N GLU A 55 -9.64 -11.84 -6.39
CA GLU A 55 -10.07 -10.53 -6.91
C GLU A 55 -9.53 -9.37 -6.06
N TRP A 56 -9.23 -9.63 -4.78
CA TRP A 56 -8.66 -8.66 -3.86
C TRP A 56 -7.62 -9.31 -2.95
N ALA A 57 -6.55 -8.56 -2.67
CA ALA A 57 -5.57 -8.87 -1.64
C ALA A 57 -5.25 -7.58 -0.87
N PHE A 58 -4.81 -7.71 0.38
CA PHE A 58 -4.35 -6.55 1.15
C PHE A 58 -3.00 -6.09 0.58
N ALA A 59 -3.06 -5.17 -0.39
CA ALA A 59 -1.87 -4.60 -1.02
C ALA A 59 -1.28 -3.51 -0.12
N ARG A 60 -0.16 -3.83 0.54
CA ARG A 60 0.60 -2.92 1.40
C ARG A 60 1.70 -2.24 0.58
N LEU A 61 1.69 -0.92 0.58
CA LEU A 61 2.70 -0.08 -0.03
C LEU A 61 3.96 -0.09 0.82
N MET A 62 5.07 -0.53 0.22
CA MET A 62 6.40 -0.23 0.76
C MET A 62 6.83 1.18 0.33
N PHE A 63 7.52 1.90 1.21
CA PHE A 63 8.00 3.25 0.96
C PHE A 63 9.33 3.52 1.66
N PRO A 64 10.15 4.46 1.14
CA PRO A 64 11.36 4.90 1.84
C PRO A 64 11.04 5.72 3.09
N PRO A 65 11.88 5.68 4.13
CA PRO A 65 11.72 6.54 5.29
C PRO A 65 11.93 8.02 4.94
N GLY A 66 11.19 8.89 5.62
CA GLY A 66 11.26 10.34 5.49
C GLY A 66 12.17 11.00 6.53
N TRP A 67 12.12 12.34 6.55
CA TRP A 67 12.89 13.13 7.52
C TRP A 67 12.38 12.94 8.97
N ASN A 68 11.10 12.58 9.11
CA ASN A 68 10.44 12.31 10.39
C ASN A 68 10.50 10.82 10.79
N ASN A 69 11.50 10.07 10.30
CA ASN A 69 11.66 8.65 10.61
C ASN A 69 11.94 8.42 12.10
N GLY A 70 10.95 7.96 12.84
CA GLY A 70 11.04 7.60 14.25
C GLY A 70 11.87 6.34 14.51
N TYR A 71 12.18 5.56 13.48
CA TYR A 71 12.96 4.32 13.54
C TYR A 71 14.40 4.46 13.04
N ALA A 72 14.85 5.67 12.72
CA ALA A 72 16.19 5.91 12.18
C ALA A 72 17.29 5.23 13.02
N GLY A 73 18.04 4.33 12.37
CA GLY A 73 19.15 3.59 12.98
C GLY A 73 18.73 2.29 13.69
N ARG A 74 17.43 1.97 13.69
CA ARG A 74 16.84 0.70 14.14
C ARG A 74 16.19 -0.07 12.98
N ASP A 75 15.85 0.64 11.92
CA ASP A 75 15.33 0.11 10.66
C ASP A 75 16.44 -0.40 9.74
N ASN A 76 16.05 -1.22 8.76
CA ASN A 76 16.91 -1.68 7.70
C ASN A 76 17.30 -0.49 6.79
N PRO A 77 18.60 -0.24 6.55
CA PRO A 77 19.04 0.82 5.64
C PRO A 77 18.51 0.66 4.22
N ASP A 78 18.31 -0.59 3.78
CA ASP A 78 17.57 -0.89 2.56
C ASP A 78 16.11 -1.18 2.90
N TRP A 79 15.30 -0.12 2.83
CA TRP A 79 13.87 -0.21 3.12
C TRP A 79 13.14 -1.21 2.22
N THR A 80 13.67 -1.52 1.02
CA THR A 80 13.01 -2.45 0.09
C THR A 80 13.09 -3.92 0.54
N GLU A 81 13.95 -4.23 1.51
CA GLU A 81 14.17 -5.59 2.03
C GLU A 81 13.47 -5.85 3.37
N GLY A 82 12.51 -5.01 3.76
CA GLY A 82 11.72 -5.16 4.99
C GLY A 82 12.41 -4.60 6.24
N SER A 83 11.82 -4.86 7.41
CA SER A 83 12.22 -4.27 8.71
C SER A 83 12.43 -2.75 8.64
N SER A 84 11.52 -2.04 7.99
CA SER A 84 11.51 -0.58 7.82
C SER A 84 10.11 -0.04 8.11
N LEU A 85 9.91 1.28 8.12
CA LEU A 85 8.68 1.93 8.56
C LEU A 85 7.40 1.35 7.96
N TRP A 86 7.42 0.99 6.67
CA TRP A 86 6.24 0.42 6.01
C TRP A 86 5.83 -0.96 6.56
N SER A 87 6.71 -1.66 7.27
CA SER A 87 6.49 -3.02 7.77
C SER A 87 6.00 -3.08 9.23
N GLN A 88 5.38 -2.00 9.69
CA GLN A 88 4.71 -1.94 10.99
C GLN A 88 3.41 -2.72 10.99
N ASP A 89 3.17 -3.45 12.07
CA ASP A 89 2.09 -4.43 12.26
C ASP A 89 2.07 -5.60 11.24
N PHE A 90 2.91 -5.53 10.22
CA PHE A 90 3.03 -6.51 9.14
C PHE A 90 3.81 -7.76 9.61
N PRO A 91 3.38 -8.96 9.22
CA PRO A 91 2.21 -9.26 8.38
C PRO A 91 0.92 -9.53 9.17
N ARG A 92 0.95 -9.43 10.51
CA ARG A 92 -0.16 -9.89 11.35
C ARG A 92 -1.45 -9.10 11.07
N ALA A 93 -1.37 -7.77 11.06
CA ALA A 93 -2.53 -6.92 10.84
C ALA A 93 -3.17 -7.18 9.48
N ASP A 94 -2.35 -7.27 8.43
CA ASP A 94 -2.79 -7.47 7.05
C ASP A 94 -3.55 -8.78 6.88
N ARG A 95 -3.01 -9.87 7.44
CA ARG A 95 -3.62 -11.20 7.38
C ARG A 95 -4.92 -11.23 8.18
N HIS A 96 -4.93 -10.64 9.37
CA HIS A 96 -6.14 -10.55 10.19
C HIS A 96 -7.23 -9.71 9.52
N PHE A 97 -6.88 -8.61 8.88
CA PHE A 97 -7.82 -7.80 8.09
C PHE A 97 -8.37 -8.60 6.90
N SER A 98 -7.51 -9.30 6.17
CA SER A 98 -7.92 -10.14 5.03
C SER A 98 -8.89 -11.25 5.45
N GLU A 99 -8.66 -11.89 6.61
CA GLU A 99 -9.58 -12.84 7.20
C GLU A 99 -10.95 -12.21 7.54
N ALA A 100 -10.95 -10.99 8.07
CA ALA A 100 -12.19 -10.26 8.36
C ALA A 100 -12.98 -9.94 7.07
N VAL A 101 -12.32 -9.45 6.01
CA VAL A 101 -12.97 -9.19 4.71
C VAL A 101 -13.59 -10.48 4.16
N ARG A 102 -12.84 -11.59 4.19
CA ARG A 102 -13.31 -12.90 3.72
C ARG A 102 -14.50 -13.41 4.53
N ARG A 103 -14.50 -13.22 5.85
CA ARG A 103 -15.55 -13.71 6.75
C ARG A 103 -16.82 -12.86 6.67
N LEU A 104 -16.68 -11.55 6.54
CA LEU A 104 -17.78 -10.59 6.68
C LEU A 104 -18.37 -10.15 5.35
N THR A 105 -17.73 -10.46 4.23
CA THR A 105 -18.18 -10.06 2.88
C THR A 105 -18.20 -11.25 1.93
N ARG A 106 -18.61 -11.02 0.68
CA ARG A 106 -18.54 -11.99 -0.42
C ARG A 106 -17.34 -11.77 -1.34
N VAL A 107 -16.44 -10.84 -0.99
CA VAL A 107 -15.27 -10.54 -1.81
C VAL A 107 -14.32 -11.74 -1.81
N HIS A 108 -13.82 -12.12 -2.99
CA HIS A 108 -12.84 -13.18 -3.11
C HIS A 108 -11.45 -12.67 -2.69
N VAL A 109 -10.99 -13.11 -1.52
CA VAL A 109 -9.78 -12.63 -0.85
C VAL A 109 -8.89 -13.80 -0.45
N ARG A 110 -7.60 -13.72 -0.74
CA ARG A 110 -6.59 -14.61 -0.14
C ARG A 110 -6.24 -14.10 1.25
N SER A 111 -5.99 -14.99 2.21
CA SER A 111 -5.67 -14.61 3.59
C SER A 111 -4.25 -14.07 3.80
N VAL A 112 -3.60 -13.58 2.75
CA VAL A 112 -2.23 -13.05 2.76
C VAL A 112 -2.13 -11.71 2.04
N GLU A 113 -1.25 -10.87 2.54
CA GLU A 113 -0.90 -9.58 1.97
C GLU A 113 -0.22 -9.68 0.60
N GLN A 114 -0.17 -8.55 -0.10
CA GLN A 114 0.72 -8.33 -1.23
C GLN A 114 1.58 -7.11 -0.90
N ILE A 115 2.90 -7.25 -0.93
CA ILE A 115 3.76 -6.07 -0.86
C ILE A 115 3.88 -5.47 -2.26
N VAL A 116 3.67 -4.15 -2.34
CA VAL A 116 3.63 -3.38 -3.58
C VAL A 116 4.61 -2.22 -3.47
N SER A 117 5.45 -2.03 -4.49
CA SER A 117 6.32 -0.86 -4.64
C SER A 117 5.83 0.02 -5.78
N LEU A 118 5.89 1.35 -5.59
CA LEU A 118 5.64 2.30 -6.67
C LEU A 118 6.78 2.34 -7.71
N ASP A 119 7.93 1.73 -7.38
CA ASP A 119 9.07 1.62 -8.29
C ASP A 119 9.02 0.32 -9.13
N ASP A 120 8.09 -0.59 -8.84
CA ASP A 120 7.91 -1.87 -9.54
C ASP A 120 7.08 -1.75 -10.81
N SER A 121 7.56 -0.95 -11.77
CA SER A 121 6.96 -0.82 -13.11
C SER A 121 5.44 -0.55 -13.04
N ASN A 122 4.58 -1.41 -13.59
CA ASN A 122 3.12 -1.25 -13.55
C ASN A 122 2.43 -2.17 -12.53
N ASP A 123 3.18 -2.82 -11.64
CA ASP A 123 2.63 -3.78 -10.69
C ASP A 123 1.49 -3.18 -9.85
N VAL A 124 1.68 -1.95 -9.36
CA VAL A 124 0.69 -1.22 -8.56
C VAL A 124 -0.71 -1.16 -9.22
N TYR A 125 -0.79 -1.13 -10.55
CA TYR A 125 -2.06 -1.04 -11.26
C TYR A 125 -2.86 -2.36 -11.28
N ASN A 126 -2.27 -3.46 -10.82
CA ASN A 126 -2.98 -4.73 -10.68
C ASN A 126 -3.78 -4.83 -9.37
N TRP A 127 -3.65 -3.84 -8.46
CA TRP A 127 -4.21 -3.91 -7.12
C TRP A 127 -5.25 -2.79 -6.91
N PRO A 128 -6.56 -3.10 -6.77
CA PRO A 128 -7.60 -2.07 -6.66
C PRO A 128 -7.56 -1.29 -5.34
N TRP A 129 -6.83 -1.82 -4.35
CA TRP A 129 -6.62 -1.25 -3.03
C TRP A 129 -5.12 -1.12 -2.77
N LEU A 130 -4.72 -0.03 -2.12
CA LEU A 130 -3.36 0.20 -1.66
C LEU A 130 -3.41 0.76 -0.24
N TYR A 131 -2.64 0.19 0.68
CA TYR A 131 -2.58 0.61 2.08
C TYR A 131 -1.16 1.03 2.45
N ALA A 132 -0.99 2.15 3.16
CA ALA A 132 0.28 2.51 3.78
C ALA A 132 0.05 2.82 5.26
N VAL A 133 0.89 2.24 6.11
CA VAL A 133 1.00 2.54 7.55
C VAL A 133 2.05 3.64 7.78
N GLN A 134 2.06 4.36 8.91
CA GLN A 134 3.04 5.41 9.24
C GLN A 134 3.33 6.44 8.13
N VAL A 135 2.32 6.88 7.40
CA VAL A 135 2.49 7.90 6.33
C VAL A 135 2.94 9.27 6.85
N GLY A 136 2.89 9.48 8.17
CA GLY A 136 3.48 10.65 8.83
C GLY A 136 5.01 10.64 8.88
N GLU A 137 5.62 9.50 8.58
CA GLU A 137 7.07 9.26 8.66
C GLU A 137 7.66 8.86 7.30
N TRP A 138 6.83 8.71 6.26
CA TRP A 138 7.28 8.30 4.93
C TRP A 138 8.08 9.39 4.19
N GLY A 139 8.90 8.96 3.23
CA GLY A 139 9.80 9.79 2.45
C GLY A 139 9.57 9.68 0.95
N ILE A 140 8.30 9.54 0.51
CA ILE A 140 8.01 9.26 -0.90
C ILE A 140 8.66 10.30 -1.84
N THR A 141 9.27 9.82 -2.91
CA THR A 141 9.93 10.66 -3.91
C THR A 141 8.91 11.32 -4.83
N ASP A 142 9.32 12.32 -5.61
CA ASP A 142 8.43 12.95 -6.60
C ASP A 142 7.99 11.97 -7.69
N ALA A 143 8.85 10.99 -8.03
CA ALA A 143 8.49 9.93 -8.97
C ALA A 143 7.42 9.00 -8.39
N GLN A 144 7.56 8.60 -7.12
CA GLN A 144 6.56 7.80 -6.41
C GLN A 144 5.25 8.58 -6.23
N ALA A 145 5.30 9.88 -5.91
CA ALA A 145 4.11 10.74 -5.82
C ALA A 145 3.38 10.84 -7.18
N ALA A 146 4.12 10.98 -8.28
CA ALA A 146 3.55 10.97 -9.63
C ALA A 146 2.93 9.60 -9.98
N LYS A 147 3.57 8.50 -9.58
CA LYS A 147 3.04 7.15 -9.76
C LYS A 147 1.74 6.92 -8.98
N LEU A 148 1.71 7.37 -7.71
CA LEU A 148 0.52 7.31 -6.87
C LEU A 148 -0.62 8.16 -7.46
N ARG A 149 -0.32 9.34 -8.01
CA ARG A 149 -1.31 10.16 -8.73
C ARG A 149 -1.92 9.38 -9.89
N ASP A 150 -1.08 8.76 -10.72
CA ASP A 150 -1.55 7.99 -11.88
C ASP A 150 -2.37 6.77 -11.46
N TYR A 151 -1.97 6.07 -10.39
CA TYR A 151 -2.74 4.97 -9.78
C TYR A 151 -4.15 5.42 -9.38
N LEU A 152 -4.25 6.54 -8.64
CA LEU A 152 -5.52 7.08 -8.18
C LEU A 152 -6.40 7.59 -9.33
N LEU A 153 -5.80 8.20 -10.36
CA LEU A 153 -6.53 8.63 -11.56
C LEU A 153 -7.04 7.47 -12.41
N ARG A 154 -6.45 6.27 -12.28
CA ARG A 154 -6.93 5.04 -12.92
C ARG A 154 -8.04 4.33 -12.13
N GLY A 155 -8.44 4.88 -10.98
CA GLY A 155 -9.50 4.32 -10.14
C GLY A 155 -9.01 3.43 -9.00
N GLY A 156 -7.70 3.40 -8.71
CA GLY A 156 -7.19 2.77 -7.51
C GLY A 156 -7.66 3.48 -6.23
N PHE A 157 -7.77 2.74 -5.13
CA PHE A 157 -8.14 3.27 -3.82
C PHE A 157 -6.94 3.24 -2.87
N PHE A 158 -6.62 4.36 -2.24
CA PHE A 158 -5.52 4.47 -1.28
C PHE A 158 -6.03 4.73 0.13
N MET A 159 -5.68 3.83 1.05
CA MET A 159 -5.91 3.95 2.49
C MET A 159 -4.59 4.32 3.16
N ALA A 160 -4.61 5.38 3.96
CA ALA A 160 -3.47 5.82 4.75
C ALA A 160 -3.78 5.71 6.24
N ASP A 161 -2.85 5.13 6.97
CA ASP A 161 -2.87 4.82 8.40
C ASP A 161 -1.41 4.78 8.88
N ASP A 162 -1.08 4.49 10.13
CA ASP A 162 -1.46 5.34 11.25
C ASP A 162 -0.64 6.65 11.19
N PHE A 163 -1.29 7.80 11.37
CA PHE A 163 -0.59 9.07 11.54
C PHE A 163 -1.36 9.96 12.53
N HIS A 164 -0.62 10.67 13.37
CA HIS A 164 -1.13 11.33 14.55
C HIS A 164 -0.41 12.66 14.82
N GLY A 165 -1.18 13.63 15.30
CA GLY A 165 -0.63 14.89 15.73
C GLY A 165 -0.24 15.82 14.58
N THR A 166 0.21 17.02 14.94
CA THR A 166 0.42 18.10 13.96
C THR A 166 1.51 17.76 12.93
N VAL A 167 2.61 17.15 13.37
CA VAL A 167 3.79 16.91 12.51
C VAL A 167 3.49 15.85 11.44
N GLU A 168 2.98 14.69 11.86
CA GLU A 168 2.68 13.60 10.95
C GLU A 168 1.56 13.99 9.96
N TRP A 169 0.58 14.78 10.42
CA TRP A 169 -0.42 15.36 9.53
C TRP A 169 0.20 16.27 8.47
N GLN A 170 1.10 17.16 8.87
CA GLN A 170 1.80 18.05 7.93
C GLN A 170 2.57 17.25 6.87
N VAL A 171 3.29 16.20 7.26
CA VAL A 171 4.03 15.33 6.32
C VAL A 171 3.09 14.67 5.31
N PHE A 172 1.94 14.17 5.77
CA PHE A 172 0.93 13.60 4.90
C PHE A 172 0.36 14.65 3.92
N GLN A 173 -0.01 15.84 4.42
CA GLN A 173 -0.53 16.93 3.58
C GLN A 173 0.48 17.38 2.51
N GLU A 174 1.75 17.56 2.87
CA GLU A 174 2.81 17.93 1.93
C GLU A 174 3.02 16.86 0.85
N SER A 175 2.97 15.59 1.24
CA SER A 175 3.09 14.46 0.32
C SER A 175 1.89 14.38 -0.62
N MET A 176 0.68 14.49 -0.09
CA MET A 176 -0.54 14.48 -0.91
C MET A 176 -0.66 15.72 -1.79
N LYS A 177 -0.10 16.88 -1.42
CA LYS A 177 -0.01 18.05 -2.28
C LYS A 177 0.91 17.83 -3.49
N ARG A 178 1.93 16.96 -3.38
CA ARG A 178 2.75 16.54 -4.54
C ARG A 178 1.97 15.59 -5.45
N VAL A 179 1.11 14.73 -4.89
CA VAL A 179 0.23 13.83 -5.64
C VAL A 179 -0.90 14.61 -6.35
N PHE A 180 -1.63 15.45 -5.62
CA PHE A 180 -2.71 16.30 -6.10
C PHE A 180 -2.54 17.76 -5.63
N PRO A 181 -1.80 18.60 -6.38
CA PRO A 181 -1.61 20.01 -6.04
C PRO A 181 -2.91 20.83 -6.02
N ASP A 182 -3.92 20.34 -6.73
CA ASP A 182 -5.19 20.98 -7.05
C ASP A 182 -6.40 20.36 -6.33
N ARG A 183 -6.19 19.38 -5.44
CA ARG A 183 -7.28 18.73 -4.70
C ARG A 183 -7.04 18.85 -3.19
N PRO A 184 -7.80 19.71 -2.49
CA PRO A 184 -7.66 19.80 -1.04
C PRO A 184 -8.16 18.50 -0.39
N ILE A 185 -7.55 18.15 0.75
CA ILE A 185 -8.11 17.15 1.65
C ILE A 185 -9.34 17.77 2.30
N VAL A 186 -10.43 17.01 2.35
CA VAL A 186 -11.70 17.45 2.92
C VAL A 186 -12.26 16.35 3.81
N ASP A 187 -12.94 16.76 4.86
CA ASP A 187 -13.75 15.85 5.66
C ASP A 187 -14.90 15.27 4.82
N ILE A 188 -14.98 13.95 4.77
CA ILE A 188 -16.16 13.24 4.24
C ILE A 188 -17.30 13.44 5.25
N PRO A 189 -18.53 13.81 4.85
CA PRO A 189 -19.65 13.93 5.78
C PRO A 189 -20.06 12.57 6.39
N ASP A 190 -20.55 12.56 7.63
CA ASP A 190 -20.96 11.31 8.31
C ASP A 190 -22.07 10.55 7.56
N ALA A 191 -22.97 11.27 6.88
CA ALA A 191 -24.04 10.65 6.08
C ALA A 191 -23.59 10.05 4.74
N ASP A 192 -22.29 10.09 4.41
CA ASP A 192 -21.77 9.52 3.17
C ASP A 192 -21.90 7.98 3.17
N ALA A 193 -22.21 7.40 2.01
CA ALA A 193 -22.42 5.96 1.87
C ALA A 193 -21.20 5.11 2.30
N ALA A 194 -19.99 5.69 2.26
CA ALA A 194 -18.78 5.03 2.75
C ALA A 194 -18.90 4.57 4.22
N PHE A 195 -19.64 5.29 5.05
CA PHE A 195 -19.86 4.99 6.47
C PHE A 195 -21.09 4.11 6.74
N HIS A 196 -21.84 3.73 5.70
CA HIS A 196 -23.12 3.01 5.79
C HIS A 196 -23.21 1.79 4.85
N THR A 197 -22.07 1.20 4.46
CA THR A 197 -22.04 0.11 3.47
C THR A 197 -22.21 -1.28 4.09
N VAL A 198 -21.43 -1.61 5.13
CA VAL A 198 -21.51 -2.92 5.84
C VAL A 198 -22.15 -2.75 7.21
N TYR A 199 -21.82 -1.65 7.87
CA TYR A 199 -22.34 -1.23 9.17
C TYR A 199 -22.67 0.26 9.08
N ASP A 200 -23.56 0.72 9.94
CA ASP A 200 -23.80 2.15 10.17
C ASP A 200 -22.79 2.66 11.20
N LEU A 201 -21.97 3.63 10.81
CA LEU A 201 -20.96 4.26 11.66
C LEU A 201 -21.37 5.69 11.99
N ASP A 202 -21.93 5.89 13.19
CA ASP A 202 -22.42 7.19 13.65
C ASP A 202 -21.37 8.01 14.43
N ASP A 203 -20.27 7.38 14.85
CA ASP A 203 -19.24 7.97 15.70
C ASP A 203 -17.84 7.85 15.07
N ARG A 204 -17.05 8.93 15.17
CA ARG A 204 -15.63 8.93 14.85
C ARG A 204 -14.81 8.96 16.12
N TYR A 205 -13.95 7.96 16.29
CA TYR A 205 -13.03 7.89 17.42
C TYR A 205 -11.64 7.53 16.94
N GLN A 206 -10.64 8.11 17.59
CA GLN A 206 -9.26 7.75 17.38
C GLN A 206 -8.96 6.48 18.17
N ILE A 207 -8.50 5.44 17.49
CA ILE A 207 -7.96 4.24 18.13
C ILE A 207 -6.50 4.52 18.42
N VAL A 208 -6.10 4.39 19.68
CA VAL A 208 -4.72 4.61 20.10
C VAL A 208 -3.99 3.28 20.30
N GLY A 209 -2.70 3.28 19.97
CA GLY A 209 -1.82 2.14 20.28
C GLY A 209 -1.71 1.89 21.78
N HIS A 210 -1.26 0.68 22.14
CA HIS A 210 -1.16 0.21 23.53
C HIS A 210 -0.44 1.21 24.47
N ASP A 211 0.64 1.82 23.99
CA ASP A 211 1.47 2.75 24.78
C ASP A 211 0.78 4.08 25.11
N HIS A 212 -0.36 4.36 24.47
CA HIS A 212 -1.09 5.63 24.60
C HIS A 212 -2.48 5.46 25.21
N LEU A 213 -2.78 4.29 25.81
CA LEU A 213 -4.07 4.03 26.45
C LEU A 213 -4.37 4.98 27.63
N GLU A 214 -3.33 5.42 28.36
CA GLU A 214 -3.49 6.34 29.49
C GLU A 214 -3.72 7.79 29.03
N SER A 215 -2.95 8.27 28.05
CA SER A 215 -3.08 9.62 27.52
C SER A 215 -4.30 9.78 26.60
N GLY A 216 -4.76 8.70 25.97
CA GLY A 216 -5.81 8.73 24.96
C GLY A 216 -5.37 9.34 23.63
N HIS A 217 -4.07 9.66 23.46
CA HIS A 217 -3.52 10.16 22.21
C HIS A 217 -1.99 9.95 22.10
N LYS A 218 -1.51 9.91 20.84
CA LYS A 218 -0.08 10.05 20.49
C LYS A 218 0.27 11.55 20.35
N TYR A 219 1.51 11.94 20.61
CA TYR A 219 2.04 13.31 20.51
C TYR A 219 1.19 14.41 21.19
N ASP A 220 0.84 15.46 20.45
CA ASP A 220 0.10 16.64 20.91
C ASP A 220 -1.43 16.44 20.92
N GLY A 221 -1.90 15.25 20.54
CA GLY A 221 -3.33 14.93 20.51
C GLY A 221 -4.11 15.66 19.43
N TYR A 222 -3.43 16.31 18.49
CA TYR A 222 -4.09 16.93 17.36
C TYR A 222 -4.76 15.85 16.48
N VAL A 223 -6.05 16.08 16.20
CA VAL A 223 -6.87 15.24 15.33
C VAL A 223 -6.95 15.92 13.96
N PRO A 224 -6.42 15.30 12.89
CA PRO A 224 -6.53 15.80 11.52
C PRO A 224 -7.98 16.08 11.11
N ARG A 225 -8.17 17.15 10.34
CA ARG A 225 -9.43 17.58 9.69
C ARG A 225 -9.11 18.22 8.35
#